data_AF-A0A974XBF4-F1
#
_entry.id   AF-A0A974XBF4-F1
#
_cell.length_a   1.000
_cell.length_b   1.000
_cell.length_c   1.000
_cell.angle_alpha   90.00
_cell.angle_beta   90.00
_cell.angle_gamma   90.00
#
_symmetry.space_group_name_H-M   'P 1'
#
loop_
_entity.id
_entity.type
_entity.pdbx_description
1 polymer ?
#
loop_
_entity_poly.entity_id
_entity_poly.type
_entity_poly.pdbx_seq_one_letter_code
_entity_poly.pdbx_strand_id
1 'polypeptide(L)' 'MYTEKTFDKVGRLYSVKTGDKTTKYTYYTNGNRKSIIYPEGTKETY' A
#
# COMPACT_ATOMS: atom_id res chain seq x y z
N MET A 1 4.66 12.66 14.77
CA MET A 1 4.58 11.63 13.70
C MET A 1 3.11 11.33 13.47
N TYR A 2 2.64 11.43 12.22
CA TYR A 2 1.27 11.03 11.86
C TYR A 2 1.34 9.87 10.88
N THR A 3 0.30 9.03 10.90
CA THR A 3 0.15 7.91 9.97
C THR A 3 -1.22 8.00 9.32
N GLU A 4 -1.24 8.16 8.00
CA GLU A 4 -2.45 8.19 7.18
C GLU A 4 -2.61 6.83 6.48
N LYS A 5 -3.80 6.24 6.61
CA LYS A 5 -4.16 4.99 5.94
C LYS A 5 -5.25 5.29 4.93
N THR A 6 -4.98 4.97 3.67
CA THR A 6 -5.97 5.08 2.59
C THR A 6 -6.44 3.69 2.22
N PHE A 7 -7.75 3.55 1.99
CA PHE A 7 -8.35 2.28 1.61
C PHE A 7 -8.94 2.39 0.20
N ASP A 8 -8.98 1.27 -0.52
CA ASP A 8 -9.65 1.19 -1.80
C ASP A 8 -11.18 1.12 -1.63
N LYS A 9 -11.91 1.09 -2.75
CA LYS A 9 -13.38 1.06 -2.76
C LYS A 9 -14.00 -0.14 -2.03
N VAL A 10 -13.24 -1.22 -1.82
CA VAL A 10 -13.69 -2.44 -1.15
C VAL A 10 -13.11 -2.58 0.26
N GLY A 11 -12.51 -1.51 0.80
CA GLY A 11 -12.02 -1.44 2.18
C GLY A 11 -10.64 -2.08 2.41
N ARG A 12 -9.87 -2.37 1.36
CA ARG A 12 -8.50 -2.91 1.49
C ARG A 12 -7.49 -1.79 1.59
N LEU A 13 -6.42 -2.01 2.35
CA LEU A 13 -5.37 -1.01 2.56
C LEU A 13 -4.65 -0.69 1.25
N TYR A 14 -4.87 0.50 0.70
CA TYR A 14 -4.28 0.94 -0.57
C TYR A 14 -2.93 1.63 -0.36
N SER A 15 -2.83 2.47 0.68
CA SER A 15 -1.60 3.19 0.98
C SER A 15 -1.48 3.52 2.45
N VAL A 16 -0.25 3.50 2.95
CA VAL A 16 0.13 3.99 4.27
C VAL A 16 1.15 5.09 4.08
N LYS A 17 0.87 6.28 4.62
CA LYS A 17 1.81 7.39 4.64
C LYS A 17 2.20 7.70 6.08
N THR A 18 3.50 7.75 6.35
CA THR A 18 4.07 8.05 7.67
C THR A 18 5.03 9.22 7.50
N GLY A 19 4.58 10.44 7.84
CA GLY A 19 5.30 11.67 7.47
C GLY A 19 5.46 11.76 5.96
N ASP A 20 6.69 11.88 5.46
CA ASP A 20 6.99 11.94 4.02
C ASP A 20 7.12 10.57 3.34
N LYS A 21 7.10 9.48 4.12
CA LYS A 21 7.28 8.12 3.60
C LYS A 21 5.93 7.52 3.21
N THR A 22 5.81 7.07 1.97
CA THR A 22 4.57 6.43 1.46
C THR A 22 4.84 4.99 1.03
N THR A 23 4.11 4.05 1.61
CA THR A 23 4.02 2.66 1.16
C THR A 23 2.71 2.46 0.42
N LYS A 24 2.76 1.79 -0.74
CA LYS A 24 1.58 1.48 -1.56
C LYS A 24 1.39 -0.01 -1.67
N TYR A 25 0.13 -0.43 -1.71
CA TYR A 25 -0.27 -1.81 -1.85
C TYR A 25 -1.16 -1.96 -3.06
N THR A 26 -0.97 -3.07 -3.78
CA THR A 26 -1.82 -3.45 -4.90
C THR A 26 -2.32 -4.87 -4.68
N TYR A 27 -3.48 -5.17 -5.26
CA TYR A 27 -4.16 -6.44 -5.09
C TYR A 27 -4.55 -7.01 -6.45
N TYR A 28 -4.56 -8.33 -6.54
CA TYR A 28 -5.19 -9.06 -7.63
C TYR A 28 -6.72 -8.97 -7.52
N THR A 29 -7.40 -9.33 -8.61
CA THR A 29 -8.86 -9.39 -8.67
C THR A 29 -9.45 -10.38 -7.69
N ASN A 30 -8.72 -11.44 -7.34
CA ASN A 30 -9.11 -12.43 -6.33
C ASN A 30 -8.96 -11.95 -4.88
N GLY A 31 -8.50 -10.71 -4.65
CA GLY A 31 -8.35 -10.15 -3.31
C GLY A 31 -6.95 -10.26 -2.72
N ASN A 32 -6.08 -11.12 -3.26
CA ASN A 32 -4.74 -11.33 -2.74
C ASN A 32 -3.82 -10.15 -3.02
N ARG A 33 -2.85 -9.89 -2.12
CA ARG A 33 -1.86 -8.84 -2.32
C ARG A 33 -0.98 -9.20 -3.51
N LYS A 34 -0.90 -8.29 -4.48
CA LYS A 34 -0.08 -8.40 -5.69
C LYS A 34 1.31 -7.84 -5.51
N SER A 35 1.40 -6.63 -4.95
CA SER A 35 2.70 -6.01 -4.69
C SER A 35 2.66 -4.95 -3.60
N ILE A 36 3.81 -4.71 -3.00
CA ILE A 36 4.11 -3.60 -2.09
C ILE A 36 5.16 -2.72 -2.77
N ILE A 37 4.96 -1.41 -2.74
CA ILE A 37 5.94 -0.42 -3.16
C ILE A 37 6.29 0.39 -1.93
N TYR A 38 7.55 0.33 -1.52
CA TYR A 38 8.07 1.03 -0.36
C TYR A 38 8.57 2.43 -0.71
N PRO A 39 8.70 3.34 0.28
CA PRO A 39 9.16 4.71 0.05
C PRO A 39 10.55 4.81 -0.57
N GLU A 40 11.42 3.83 -0.36
CA GLU A 40 12.75 3.74 -0.98
C GLU A 40 12.72 3.32 -2.47
N GLY A 41 11.53 3.04 -3.02
CA GLY A 41 11.34 2.60 -4.41
C GLY A 41 11.42 1.08 -4.59
N THR A 42 11.82 0.34 -3.55
CA THR A 42 11.79 -1.13 -3.54
C THR A 42 10.37 -1.63 -3.78
N LYS A 43 10.24 -2.63 -4.64
CA LYS A 43 8.98 -3.28 -4.96
C LYS A 43 9.06 -4.78 -4.70
N GLU A 44 8.16 -5.28 -3.86
CA GLU A 44 7.97 -6.71 -3.61
C GLU A 44 6.69 -7.20 -4.31
N THR A 45 6.76 -8.32 -5.01
CA THR A 45 5.63 -8.96 -5.69
C THR A 45 5.38 -10.36 -5.13
N TYR A 46 4.12 -10.75 -5.04
CA TYR A 46 3.66 -12.07 -4.55
C TYR A 46 2.91 -12.84 -5.64
#